data_AF-A0A5J4QSN3-F1
#
_entry.id   AF-A0A5J4QSN3-F1
#
_cell.length_a   1.000
_cell.length_b   1.000
_cell.length_c   1.000
_cell.angle_alpha   90.00
_cell.angle_beta   90.00
_cell.angle_gamma   90.00
#
_symmetry.space_group_name_H-M   'P 1'
#
loop_
_entity.id
_entity.type
_entity.pdbx_description
1 polymer ?
#
loop_
_entity_poly.entity_id
_entity_poly.type
_entity_poly.pdbx_seq_one_letter_code
_entity_poly.pdbx_strand_id
1 'polypeptide(L)'
;MKTEELLGVLNSQKEIRAFKDWQITYSVAVNVGKTAADLSVLLGVSKSRIYRILQSYNKHGKDWRVSKQWGGRREARSLMSLEQECQLLKEVETEALSGQILIHKDIKGKIELKMGREVSDDYVWDLFKRHHWKKKIPRGSHPKSNEDAQVEYKKIQGISSS
;
A
#
# COMPACT_ATOMS: atom_id res chain seq x y z
N MET A 1 1.56 33.28 -9.00
CA MET A 1 1.02 33.75 -7.71
C MET A 1 1.75 35.02 -7.33
N LYS A 2 1.06 35.94 -6.67
CA LYS A 2 1.70 37.07 -6.00
C LYS A 2 2.53 36.56 -4.81
N THR A 3 3.53 37.34 -4.39
CA THR A 3 4.40 37.00 -3.26
C THR A 3 3.62 36.80 -1.96
N GLU A 4 2.57 37.60 -1.73
CA GLU A 4 1.67 37.49 -0.57
C GLU A 4 0.94 36.14 -0.52
N GLU A 5 0.45 35.67 -1.67
CA GLU A 5 -0.22 34.37 -1.77
C GLU A 5 0.76 33.23 -1.49
N LEU A 6 2.01 33.34 -1.96
CA LEU A 6 3.05 32.34 -1.70
C LEU A 6 3.40 32.27 -0.22
N LEU A 7 3.45 33.42 0.46
CA LEU A 7 3.67 33.50 1.90
C LEU A 7 2.51 32.88 2.68
N GLY A 8 1.27 33.15 2.28
CA GLY A 8 0.09 32.51 2.86
C GLY A 8 0.13 30.99 2.73
N VAL A 9 0.45 30.48 1.53
CA VAL A 9 0.61 29.04 1.31
C VAL A 9 1.74 28.46 2.16
N LEU A 10 2.91 29.12 2.21
CA LEU A 10 4.04 28.70 3.04
C LEU A 10 3.65 28.57 4.53
N ASN A 11 2.99 29.58 5.08
CA ASN A 11 2.60 29.61 6.50
C ASN A 11 1.51 28.58 6.84
N SER A 12 0.69 28.17 5.86
CA SER A 12 -0.33 27.14 6.05
C SER A 12 0.20 25.70 6.07
N GLN A 13 1.47 25.48 5.70
CA GLN A 13 2.03 24.12 5.58
C GLN A 13 2.27 23.48 6.93
N LYS A 14 1.71 22.27 7.12
CA LYS A 14 1.93 21.45 8.33
C LYS A 14 3.11 20.47 8.18
N GLU A 15 3.42 20.05 6.96
CA GLU A 15 4.52 19.11 6.69
C GLU A 15 5.84 19.89 6.51
N ILE A 16 6.88 19.50 7.26
CA ILE A 16 8.20 20.14 7.19
C ILE A 16 8.80 20.15 5.79
N ARG A 17 8.56 19.12 4.99
CA ARG A 17 9.07 19.03 3.62
C ARG A 17 8.33 20.01 2.72
N ALA A 18 7.00 19.98 2.75
CA ALA A 18 6.17 20.92 2.01
C ALA A 18 6.53 22.37 2.37
N PHE A 19 6.70 22.68 3.66
CA PHE A 19 7.18 23.99 4.12
C PHE A 19 8.51 24.38 3.47
N LYS A 20 9.54 23.52 3.56
CA LYS A 20 10.86 23.80 2.94
C LYS A 20 10.79 23.99 1.44
N ASP A 21 9.92 23.26 0.76
CA ASP A 21 9.80 23.35 -0.69
C ASP A 21 9.06 24.64 -1.11
N TRP A 22 8.03 25.05 -0.36
CA TRP A 22 7.38 26.34 -0.53
C TRP A 22 8.29 27.50 -0.15
N GLN A 23 9.16 27.32 0.85
CA GLN A 23 10.16 28.32 1.25
C GLN A 23 11.14 28.59 0.10
N ILE A 24 11.53 27.56 -0.66
CA ILE A 24 12.38 27.71 -1.85
C ILE A 24 11.65 28.51 -2.93
N THR A 25 10.40 28.16 -3.25
CA THR A 25 9.59 28.89 -4.25
C THR A 25 9.39 30.35 -3.85
N TYR A 26 9.06 30.60 -2.58
CA TYR A 26 8.90 31.96 -2.04
C TYR A 26 10.20 32.76 -2.11
N SER A 27 11.33 32.15 -1.71
CA SER A 27 12.63 32.82 -1.70
C SER A 27 13.07 33.23 -3.11
N VAL A 28 12.78 32.40 -4.11
CA VAL A 28 13.03 32.72 -5.53
C VAL A 28 12.14 33.88 -5.99
N ALA A 29 10.86 33.89 -5.59
CA ALA A 29 9.92 34.94 -5.97
C ALA A 29 10.26 36.31 -5.36
N VAL A 30 10.77 36.35 -4.13
CA VAL A 30 11.10 37.59 -3.41
C VAL A 30 12.49 38.11 -3.77
N ASN A 31 13.44 37.23 -4.08
CA ASN A 31 14.81 37.62 -4.43
C ASN A 31 15.03 37.67 -5.95
N VAL A 32 14.32 38.58 -6.62
CA VAL A 32 14.44 38.77 -8.07
C VAL A 32 15.90 39.10 -8.44
N GLY A 33 16.45 38.38 -9.42
CA GLY A 33 17.81 38.58 -9.91
C GLY A 33 18.90 37.80 -9.18
N LYS A 34 18.61 37.14 -8.04
CA LYS A 34 19.59 36.25 -7.40
C LYS A 34 19.73 34.94 -8.16
N THR A 35 20.96 34.42 -8.19
CA THR A 35 21.23 33.14 -8.85
C THR A 35 20.83 31.97 -7.94
N ALA A 36 20.66 30.79 -8.55
CA ALA A 36 20.45 29.57 -7.77
C ALA A 36 21.65 29.23 -6.85
N ALA A 37 22.85 29.73 -7.16
CA ALA A 37 24.02 29.55 -6.30
C ALA A 37 23.90 30.37 -5.01
N ASP A 38 23.48 31.64 -5.11
CA ASP A 38 23.28 32.51 -3.96
C ASP A 38 22.17 31.96 -3.04
N LEU A 39 21.06 31.54 -3.65
CA LEU A 39 19.94 30.95 -2.92
C LEU A 39 20.29 29.58 -2.31
N SER A 40 21.19 28.82 -2.94
CA SER A 40 21.68 27.55 -2.43
C SER A 40 22.42 27.72 -1.10
N VAL A 41 23.31 28.73 -1.02
CA VAL A 41 24.03 29.09 0.20
C VAL A 41 23.06 29.60 1.27
N LEU A 42 22.18 30.54 0.90
CA LEU A 42 21.21 31.16 1.82
C LEU A 42 20.26 30.13 2.47
N LEU A 43 19.77 29.17 1.68
CA LEU A 43 18.75 28.21 2.13
C LEU A 43 19.34 26.88 2.62
N GLY A 44 20.65 26.67 2.48
CA GLY A 44 21.30 25.40 2.82
C GLY A 44 20.79 24.22 1.99
N VAL A 45 20.46 24.43 0.71
CA VAL A 45 19.96 23.39 -0.20
C VAL A 45 20.77 23.37 -1.49
N SER A 46 20.86 22.22 -2.16
CA SER A 46 21.60 22.13 -3.43
C SER A 46 20.90 22.89 -4.57
N LYS A 47 21.70 23.44 -5.50
CA LYS A 47 21.23 24.05 -6.75
C LYS A 47 20.22 23.16 -7.49
N SER A 48 20.53 21.87 -7.61
CA SER A 48 19.66 20.88 -8.27
C SER A 48 18.29 20.74 -7.60
N ARG A 49 18.23 20.86 -6.26
CA ARG A 49 16.96 20.84 -5.54
C ARG A 49 16.10 22.06 -5.85
N ILE A 50 16.72 23.25 -5.92
CA ILE A 50 16.04 24.50 -6.27
C ILE A 50 15.42 24.37 -7.67
N TYR A 51 16.21 23.98 -8.67
CA TYR A 51 15.70 23.81 -10.03
C TYR A 51 14.58 22.78 -10.13
N ARG A 52 14.72 21.62 -9.47
CA ARG A 52 13.69 20.58 -9.48
C ARG A 52 12.36 21.06 -8.89
N ILE A 53 12.42 21.85 -7.82
CA ILE A 53 11.24 22.43 -7.16
C ILE A 53 10.57 23.45 -8.07
N LEU A 54 11.35 24.39 -8.60
CA LEU A 54 10.85 25.41 -9.53
C LEU A 54 10.26 24.79 -10.79
N GLN A 55 10.92 23.80 -11.40
CA GLN A 55 10.40 23.09 -12.56
C GLN A 55 9.06 22.42 -12.26
N SER A 56 8.95 21.78 -11.10
CA SER A 56 7.70 21.11 -10.70
C SER A 56 6.58 22.13 -10.44
N TYR A 57 6.89 23.24 -9.78
CA TYR A 57 5.95 24.35 -9.55
C TYR A 57 5.51 25.00 -10.87
N ASN A 58 6.44 25.29 -11.77
CA ASN A 58 6.14 25.90 -13.07
C ASN A 58 5.27 24.98 -13.94
N LYS A 59 5.45 23.65 -13.83
CA LYS A 59 4.67 22.67 -14.58
C LYS A 59 3.26 22.44 -14.02
N HIS A 60 3.11 22.44 -12.70
CA HIS A 60 1.89 21.97 -12.03
C HIS A 60 1.22 23.05 -11.16
N GLY A 61 1.73 24.28 -11.16
CA GLY A 61 1.19 25.40 -10.40
C GLY A 61 1.13 25.12 -8.90
N LYS A 62 0.09 25.62 -8.23
CA LYS A 62 -0.12 25.44 -6.79
C LYS A 62 -0.33 23.97 -6.37
N ASP A 63 -0.82 23.14 -7.29
CA ASP A 63 -1.21 21.76 -7.01
C ASP A 63 -0.02 20.78 -7.00
N TRP A 64 1.16 21.23 -7.45
CA TRP A 64 2.39 20.42 -7.55
C TRP A 64 2.84 19.75 -6.24
N ARG A 65 2.42 20.31 -5.10
CA ARG A 65 2.76 19.83 -3.75
C ARG A 65 1.57 19.31 -2.95
N VAL A 66 0.35 19.41 -3.48
CA VAL A 66 -0.86 18.98 -2.77
C VAL A 66 -0.94 17.44 -2.62
N SER A 67 -0.18 16.69 -3.44
CA SER A 67 -0.46 15.27 -3.66
C SER A 67 0.73 14.33 -3.70
N LYS A 68 1.91 14.70 -3.16
CA LYS A 68 2.99 13.70 -3.05
C LYS A 68 2.66 12.72 -1.93
N GLN A 69 1.89 11.68 -2.25
CA GLN A 69 1.85 10.46 -1.44
C GLN A 69 3.22 9.79 -1.56
N TRP A 70 4.05 10.03 -0.55
CA TRP A 70 5.33 9.35 -0.42
C TRP A 70 5.09 7.97 0.17
N GLY A 71 5.69 6.95 -0.46
CA GLY A 71 5.39 5.56 -0.14
C GLY A 71 4.05 5.09 -0.69
N GLY A 72 3.59 3.94 -0.21
CA GLY A 72 2.32 3.34 -0.65
C GLY A 72 2.39 2.60 -1.99
N ARG A 73 1.30 1.88 -2.28
CA ARG A 73 1.12 1.15 -3.54
C ARG A 73 0.96 2.16 -4.66
N ARG A 74 1.76 2.03 -5.72
CA ARG A 74 1.63 2.85 -6.92
C ARG A 74 0.99 1.98 -7.99
N GLU A 75 -0.20 2.36 -8.45
CA GLU A 75 -0.92 1.62 -9.50
C GLU A 75 -0.01 1.35 -10.71
N ALA A 76 0.71 2.38 -11.17
CA ALA A 76 1.65 2.28 -12.30
C ALA A 76 2.80 1.27 -12.12
N ARG A 77 3.10 0.83 -10.89
CA ARG A 77 4.14 -0.16 -10.59
C ARG A 77 3.57 -1.45 -9.96
N SER A 78 2.25 -1.57 -9.88
CA SER A 78 1.60 -2.74 -9.29
C SER A 78 1.42 -3.82 -10.35
N LEU A 79 1.62 -5.09 -9.97
CA LEU A 79 1.47 -6.21 -10.91
C LEU A 79 0.01 -6.42 -11.31
N MET A 80 -0.93 -6.19 -10.39
CA MET A 80 -2.38 -6.27 -10.61
C MET A 80 -3.08 -5.06 -9.97
N SER A 81 -4.29 -4.75 -10.42
CA SER A 81 -5.18 -3.78 -9.73
C SER A 81 -5.70 -4.35 -8.40
N LEU A 82 -6.17 -3.49 -7.49
CA LEU A 82 -6.79 -3.97 -6.23
C LEU A 82 -7.99 -4.88 -6.48
N GLU A 83 -8.78 -4.57 -7.51
CA GLU A 83 -9.95 -5.36 -7.88
C GLU A 83 -9.56 -6.76 -8.38
N GLN A 84 -8.51 -6.86 -9.21
CA GLN A 84 -7.97 -8.14 -9.65
C GLN A 84 -7.41 -8.96 -8.49
N GLU A 85 -6.73 -8.33 -7.53
CA GLU A 85 -6.23 -9.02 -6.33
C GLU A 85 -7.39 -9.53 -5.46
N CYS A 86 -8.43 -8.73 -5.27
CA CYS A 86 -9.65 -9.14 -4.56
C CYS A 86 -10.33 -10.34 -5.24
N GLN A 87 -10.46 -10.30 -6.57
CA GLN A 87 -11.09 -11.38 -7.32
C GLN A 87 -10.29 -12.69 -7.20
N LEU A 88 -8.96 -12.61 -7.30
CA LEU A 88 -8.07 -13.76 -7.11
C LEU A 88 -8.22 -14.36 -5.70
N LEU A 89 -8.26 -13.52 -4.66
CA LEU A 89 -8.43 -14.00 -3.30
C LEU A 89 -9.80 -14.61 -3.05
N LYS A 90 -10.86 -14.11 -3.68
CA LYS A 90 -12.19 -14.73 -3.63
C LYS A 90 -12.20 -16.12 -4.26
N GLU A 91 -11.56 -16.29 -5.41
CA GLU A 91 -11.42 -17.62 -6.03
C GLU A 91 -10.67 -18.59 -5.12
N VAL A 92 -9.56 -18.13 -4.52
CA VAL A 92 -8.81 -18.89 -3.50
C VAL A 92 -9.70 -19.23 -2.30
N GLU A 93 -10.55 -18.31 -1.83
CA GLU A 93 -11.49 -18.57 -0.74
C GLU A 93 -12.52 -19.66 -1.11
N THR A 94 -13.10 -19.57 -2.32
CA THR A 94 -14.10 -20.54 -2.79
C THR A 94 -13.54 -21.94 -2.91
N GLU A 95 -12.30 -22.07 -3.38
CA GLU A 95 -11.62 -23.36 -3.46
C GLU A 95 -11.26 -23.91 -2.08
N ALA A 96 -10.81 -23.05 -1.15
CA ALA A 96 -10.57 -23.46 0.23
C ALA A 96 -11.86 -23.96 0.91
N LEU A 97 -13.01 -23.31 0.64
CA LEU A 97 -14.32 -23.73 1.15
C LEU A 97 -14.80 -25.06 0.55
N SER A 98 -14.33 -25.44 -0.64
CA SER A 98 -14.60 -26.75 -1.24
C SER A 98 -13.87 -27.92 -0.57
N GLY A 99 -13.09 -27.65 0.49
CA GLY A 99 -12.34 -28.64 1.25
C GLY A 99 -10.88 -28.80 0.81
N GLN A 100 -10.41 -27.98 -0.13
CA GLN A 100 -9.01 -28.00 -0.55
C GLN A 100 -8.13 -27.23 0.44
N ILE A 101 -7.05 -27.87 0.90
CA ILE A 101 -6.03 -27.22 1.74
C ILE A 101 -5.07 -26.48 0.80
N LEU A 102 -5.26 -25.16 0.66
CA LEU A 102 -4.36 -24.33 -0.14
C LEU A 102 -3.17 -23.84 0.70
N ILE A 103 -1.96 -24.14 0.23
CA ILE A 103 -0.72 -23.60 0.80
C ILE A 103 -0.25 -22.38 0.00
N HIS A 104 0.70 -21.63 0.59
CA HIS A 104 1.28 -20.44 -0.03
C HIS A 104 1.76 -20.70 -1.47
N LYS A 105 2.38 -21.86 -1.73
CA LYS A 105 2.89 -22.22 -3.05
C LYS A 105 1.77 -22.34 -4.10
N ASP A 106 0.60 -22.85 -3.73
CA ASP A 106 -0.53 -23.01 -4.65
C ASP A 106 -1.08 -21.63 -5.04
N ILE A 107 -1.20 -20.72 -4.07
CA ILE A 107 -1.66 -19.36 -4.31
C ILE A 107 -0.64 -18.60 -5.17
N LYS A 108 0.66 -18.76 -4.88
CA LYS A 108 1.74 -18.19 -5.70
C LYS A 108 1.65 -18.69 -7.15
N GLY A 109 1.53 -20.00 -7.35
CA GLY A 109 1.40 -20.59 -8.69
C GLY A 109 0.20 -20.03 -9.47
N LYS A 110 -0.95 -19.83 -8.83
CA LYS A 110 -2.11 -19.20 -9.46
C LYS A 110 -1.87 -17.75 -9.86
N ILE A 111 -1.19 -16.99 -9.00
CA ILE A 111 -0.79 -15.61 -9.31
C ILE A 111 0.12 -15.63 -10.54
N GLU A 112 1.14 -16.49 -10.57
CA GLU A 112 2.09 -16.58 -11.69
C GLU A 112 1.42 -17.01 -12.99
N LEU A 113 0.48 -17.96 -12.93
CA LEU A 113 -0.31 -18.39 -14.08
C LEU A 113 -1.18 -17.26 -14.64
N LYS A 114 -1.85 -16.48 -13.78
CA LYS A 114 -2.64 -15.32 -14.21
C LYS A 114 -1.76 -14.19 -14.77
N MET A 115 -0.55 -14.04 -14.23
CA MET A 115 0.36 -12.96 -14.60
C MET A 115 1.26 -13.28 -15.79
N GLY A 116 1.40 -14.56 -16.15
CA GLY A 116 2.33 -15.02 -17.17
C GLY A 116 3.80 -14.81 -16.81
N ARG A 117 4.12 -14.64 -15.52
CA ARG A 117 5.49 -14.43 -15.02
C ARG A 117 5.62 -14.84 -13.57
N GLU A 118 6.85 -15.14 -13.17
CA GLU A 118 7.18 -15.40 -11.78
C GLU A 118 7.01 -14.15 -10.90
N VAL A 119 6.62 -14.38 -9.63
CA VAL A 119 6.48 -13.34 -8.62
C VAL A 119 7.33 -13.66 -7.40
N SER A 120 7.77 -12.64 -6.68
CA SER A 120 8.50 -12.84 -5.42
C SER A 120 7.56 -13.31 -4.30
N ASP A 121 8.09 -14.04 -3.33
CA ASP A 121 7.33 -14.46 -2.16
C ASP A 121 6.84 -13.24 -1.36
N ASP A 122 7.66 -12.19 -1.28
CA ASP A 122 7.31 -10.91 -0.66
C ASP A 122 6.08 -10.28 -1.30
N TYR A 123 5.94 -10.34 -2.62
CA TYR A 123 4.76 -9.81 -3.30
C TYR A 123 3.48 -10.52 -2.84
N VAL A 124 3.53 -11.86 -2.71
CA VAL A 124 2.39 -12.67 -2.26
C VAL A 124 2.05 -12.36 -0.80
N TRP A 125 3.07 -12.20 0.05
CA TRP A 125 2.87 -11.82 1.46
C TRP A 125 2.30 -10.41 1.61
N ASP A 126 2.78 -9.45 0.83
CA ASP A 126 2.24 -8.10 0.80
C ASP A 126 0.80 -8.08 0.30
N LEU A 127 0.47 -8.89 -0.71
CA LEU A 127 -0.89 -9.08 -1.17
C LEU A 127 -1.80 -9.56 -0.03
N PHE A 128 -1.39 -10.61 0.71
CA PHE A 128 -2.17 -11.07 1.86
C PHE A 128 -2.33 -10.00 2.95
N LYS A 129 -1.26 -9.30 3.30
CA LYS A 129 -1.31 -8.23 4.31
C LYS A 129 -2.25 -7.10 3.90
N ARG A 130 -2.20 -6.68 2.63
CA ARG A 130 -3.04 -5.60 2.08
C ARG A 130 -4.52 -5.93 2.10
N HIS A 131 -4.88 -7.18 1.82
CA HIS A 131 -6.27 -7.64 1.81
C HIS A 131 -6.72 -8.19 3.17
N HIS A 132 -5.95 -7.95 4.23
CA HIS A 132 -6.20 -8.47 5.57
C HIS A 132 -6.49 -9.97 5.60
N TRP A 133 -5.86 -10.71 4.69
CA TRP A 133 -6.06 -12.14 4.53
C TRP A 133 -5.54 -12.88 5.76
N LYS A 134 -6.44 -13.53 6.49
CA LYS A 134 -6.11 -14.33 7.67
C LYS A 134 -6.23 -15.80 7.33
N LYS A 135 -5.19 -16.57 7.67
CA LYS A 135 -5.26 -18.04 7.66
C LYS A 135 -6.34 -18.48 8.65
N LYS A 136 -7.50 -18.90 8.17
CA LYS A 136 -8.54 -19.53 9.00
C LYS A 136 -8.14 -20.98 9.23
N ILE A 137 -7.60 -21.26 10.41
CA ILE A 137 -7.39 -22.62 10.88
C ILE A 137 -8.75 -23.13 11.36
N PRO A 138 -9.24 -24.29 10.87
CA PRO A 138 -10.45 -24.89 11.41
C PRO A 138 -10.28 -25.05 12.92
N ARG A 139 -11.21 -24.51 13.71
CA ARG A 139 -11.18 -24.72 15.16
C ARG A 139 -11.30 -26.21 15.43
N GLY A 140 -10.42 -26.76 16.26
CA GLY A 140 -10.41 -28.19 16.61
C GLY A 140 -11.68 -28.67 17.32
N SER A 141 -12.52 -27.75 17.83
CA SER A 141 -13.81 -28.09 18.43
C SER A 141 -14.86 -27.02 18.15
N HIS A 142 -16.12 -27.45 18.00
CA HIS A 142 -17.28 -26.59 17.84
C HIS A 142 -17.77 -26.14 19.24
N PRO A 143 -18.12 -24.87 19.49
CA PRO A 143 -18.56 -24.41 20.82
C PRO A 143 -19.91 -25.01 21.30
N LYS A 144 -20.61 -25.76 20.43
CA LYS A 144 -21.79 -26.58 20.76
C LYS A 144 -21.51 -28.09 20.66
N SER A 145 -20.23 -28.47 20.67
CA SER A 145 -19.82 -29.87 20.78
C SER A 145 -20.33 -30.41 22.10
N ASN A 146 -21.30 -31.30 22.06
CA ASN A 146 -21.75 -32.03 23.23
C ASN A 146 -20.90 -33.30 23.34
N GLU A 147 -19.87 -33.27 24.19
CA GLU A 147 -18.92 -34.38 24.38
C GLU A 147 -19.65 -35.67 24.79
N ASP A 148 -20.72 -35.55 25.59
CA ASP A 148 -21.54 -36.68 26.01
C ASP A 148 -22.23 -37.37 24.83
N ALA A 149 -22.74 -36.59 23.86
CA ALA A 149 -23.37 -37.14 22.66
C ALA A 149 -22.35 -37.85 21.73
N GLN A 150 -21.09 -37.41 21.73
CA GLN A 150 -20.02 -38.06 20.94
C GLN A 150 -19.57 -39.37 21.58
N VAL A 151 -19.52 -39.45 22.92
CA VAL A 151 -19.19 -40.68 23.65
C VAL A 151 -20.30 -41.72 23.48
N GLU A 152 -21.56 -41.31 23.59
CA GLU A 152 -22.70 -42.21 23.38
C GLU A 152 -22.78 -42.71 21.93
N TYR A 153 -22.56 -41.85 20.94
CA TYR A 153 -22.48 -42.27 19.54
C TYR A 153 -21.36 -43.30 19.28
N LYS A 154 -20.17 -43.11 19.88
CA LYS A 154 -19.05 -44.05 19.76
C LYS A 154 -19.35 -45.40 20.41
N LYS A 155 -20.07 -45.43 21.55
CA LYS A 155 -20.52 -46.67 22.19
C LYS A 155 -21.55 -47.41 21.34
N ILE A 156 -22.51 -46.70 20.74
CA ILE A 156 -23.56 -47.30 19.91
C ILE A 156 -22.96 -47.93 18.63
N GLN A 157 -21.99 -47.26 17.99
CA GLN A 157 -21.34 -47.76 16.77
C GLN A 157 -20.49 -49.02 17.04
N GLY A 158 -19.84 -49.11 18.21
CA GLY A 158 -19.04 -50.28 18.62
C GLY A 158 -19.84 -51.54 18.95
N ILE A 159 -21.16 -51.45 19.07
CA ILE A 159 -22.06 -52.58 19.36
C ILE A 159 -22.70 -53.14 18.07
N SER A 160 -22.60 -52.43 16.94
CA SER A 160 -23.27 -52.82 15.68
C SER A 160 -22.44 -53.71 14.74
N SER A 161 -21.21 -54.05 15.10
CA SER A 161 -20.37 -55.02 14.37
C SER A 161 -20.20 -56.29 15.19
N SER A 162 -21.27 -57.10 15.26
CA SER A 162 -21.19 -58.54 15.59
C SER A 162 -21.36 -59.35 14.32
#